data_AF-A0A349ME92-F1
#
_entry.id   AF-A0A349ME92-F1
#
_cell.length_a   1.000
_cell.length_b   1.000
_cell.length_c   1.000
_cell.angle_alpha   90.00
_cell.angle_beta   90.00
_cell.angle_gamma   90.00
#
_symmetry.space_group_name_H-M   'P 1'
#
loop_
_entity.id
_entity.type
_entity.pdbx_description
1 polymer ?
#
loop_
_entity_poly.entity_id
_entity_poly.type
_entity_poly.pdbx_seq_one_letter_code
_entity_poly.pdbx_strand_id
1 'polypeptide(L)'
;MPVQDSELKFYKAASVNDTSTCGGKLSATEIVSGVKNNTFPDISQAERAAGTTRFRKIFSKIASAENLAFQNSKIFLERSTPGDDRIVMFPGTQTDTKADLTGSERLYGVGKLQSDVSVGEPSVIVITEAGADAIFQDGDLIRISNQDGVNDNTGKEEWIRLAASNAVSWNGDQATLTFLAGNVLANAYAATSTRVASVIEAGTIQPTVTGWSEISASGTYNEGTYPVVPNSIGTIKETWTLTFTNATNYTVQGSVVGSVGTGSIGGGDFAPDNINFTGHPYFTLKDAGWGGTWASGETIVFSTTPAAYPLWLQHIVPAGANSISGNAMRYAIAGESA
;
A
#
# COMPACT_ATOMS: atom_id res chain seq x y z
N MET A 1 16.90 0.80 -14.99
CA MET A 1 16.12 -0.39 -15.37
C MET A 1 14.71 -0.17 -14.83
N PRO A 2 13.63 -0.65 -15.47
CA PRO A 2 12.29 -0.46 -14.94
C PRO A 2 11.98 -1.44 -13.80
N VAL A 3 11.12 -1.04 -12.87
CA VAL A 3 10.39 -1.95 -11.98
C VAL A 3 9.47 -2.80 -12.85
N GLN A 4 9.52 -4.12 -12.66
CA GLN A 4 8.73 -5.07 -13.44
C GLN A 4 7.36 -5.31 -12.81
N ASP A 5 6.36 -5.68 -13.61
CA ASP A 5 5.03 -6.07 -13.11
C ASP A 5 5.11 -7.21 -12.06
N SER A 6 6.06 -8.13 -12.22
CA SER A 6 6.33 -9.23 -11.29
C SER A 6 6.87 -8.78 -9.92
N GLU A 7 7.39 -7.55 -9.84
CA GLU A 7 7.89 -6.93 -8.61
C GLU A 7 6.79 -6.14 -7.88
N LEU A 8 5.63 -5.91 -8.51
CA LEU A 8 4.46 -5.29 -7.88
C LEU A 8 3.65 -6.37 -7.16
N LYS A 9 3.91 -6.52 -5.86
CA LYS A 9 3.37 -7.61 -5.06
C LYS A 9 2.45 -7.10 -3.98
N PHE A 10 1.61 -8.00 -3.49
CA PHE A 10 0.69 -7.70 -2.41
C PHE A 10 0.86 -8.67 -1.26
N TYR A 11 0.87 -8.16 -0.04
CA TYR A 11 1.11 -8.97 1.16
C TYR A 11 0.02 -8.75 2.20
N LYS A 12 -0.26 -9.81 2.97
CA LYS A 12 -1.14 -9.73 4.13
C LYS A 12 -0.45 -8.97 5.26
N ALA A 13 -1.25 -8.35 6.12
CA ALA A 13 -0.78 -7.93 7.43
C ALA A 13 -0.50 -9.13 8.36
N ALA A 14 0.22 -8.88 9.45
CA ALA A 14 0.63 -9.88 10.43
C ALA A 14 -0.57 -10.65 11.02
N SER A 15 -1.70 -9.98 11.22
CA SER A 15 -2.94 -10.59 11.69
C SER A 15 -4.06 -10.41 10.67
N VAL A 16 -4.68 -11.54 10.28
CA VAL A 16 -5.82 -11.58 9.36
C VAL A 16 -6.97 -12.29 10.04
N ASN A 17 -7.88 -11.51 10.62
CA ASN A 17 -9.04 -12.00 11.37
C ASN A 17 -10.16 -10.95 11.35
N ASP A 18 -11.28 -11.22 12.04
CA ASP A 18 -12.43 -10.31 12.10
C ASP A 18 -12.52 -9.51 13.42
N THR A 19 -11.49 -9.61 14.28
CA THR A 19 -11.44 -8.94 15.58
C THR A 19 -10.71 -7.59 15.49
N SER A 20 -10.62 -6.88 16.63
CA SER A 20 -9.88 -5.62 16.73
C SER A 20 -8.38 -5.75 16.47
N THR A 21 -7.82 -6.98 16.51
CA THR A 21 -6.39 -7.23 16.28
C THR A 21 -6.03 -7.46 14.82
N CYS A 22 -7.01 -7.50 13.90
CA CYS A 22 -6.74 -7.54 12.46
C CYS A 22 -5.80 -6.38 12.09
N GLY A 23 -4.86 -6.59 11.17
CA GLY A 23 -3.87 -5.60 10.76
C GLY A 23 -2.48 -5.85 11.32
N GLY A 24 -1.79 -4.77 11.69
CA GLY A 24 -0.39 -4.82 12.15
C GLY A 24 0.62 -4.65 11.01
N LYS A 25 1.86 -5.10 11.27
CA LYS A 25 3.00 -5.01 10.33
C LYS A 25 2.82 -5.87 9.08
N LEU A 26 3.57 -5.58 8.03
CA LEU A 26 3.68 -6.42 6.83
C LEU A 26 4.14 -7.84 7.20
N SER A 27 3.49 -8.84 6.62
CA SER A 27 3.89 -10.26 6.73
C SER A 27 4.62 -10.74 5.47
N ALA A 28 5.11 -11.97 5.52
CA ALA A 28 5.68 -12.69 4.37
C ALA A 28 4.64 -13.37 3.48
N THR A 29 3.35 -13.34 3.86
CA THR A 29 2.30 -14.06 3.15
C THR A 29 1.81 -13.23 1.97
N GLU A 30 2.21 -13.64 0.76
CA GLU A 30 1.79 -13.01 -0.49
C GLU A 30 0.30 -13.27 -0.78
N ILE A 31 -0.40 -12.24 -1.24
CA ILE A 31 -1.76 -12.30 -1.77
C ILE A 31 -1.68 -12.52 -3.27
N VAL A 32 -1.54 -13.78 -3.67
CA VAL A 32 -1.58 -14.21 -5.07
C VAL A 32 -2.96 -13.96 -5.67
N SER A 33 -2.98 -13.33 -6.85
CA SER A 33 -4.18 -13.04 -7.63
C SER A 33 -4.88 -14.32 -8.12
N GLY A 34 -6.21 -14.27 -8.27
CA GLY A 34 -7.01 -15.41 -8.75
C GLY A 34 -7.19 -16.55 -7.73
N VAL A 35 -6.62 -16.44 -6.53
CA VAL A 35 -6.78 -17.43 -5.47
C VAL A 35 -7.99 -17.08 -4.61
N LYS A 36 -8.97 -17.99 -4.57
CA LYS A 36 -10.18 -17.83 -3.75
C LYS A 36 -9.82 -17.71 -2.27
N ASN A 37 -10.55 -16.89 -1.54
CA ASN A 37 -10.45 -16.70 -0.10
C ASN A 37 -9.10 -16.15 0.39
N ASN A 38 -8.25 -15.63 -0.51
CA ASN A 38 -6.92 -15.20 -0.13
C ASN A 38 -6.93 -13.87 0.65
N THR A 39 -7.88 -12.99 0.35
CA THR A 39 -8.07 -11.71 1.06
C THR A 39 -9.21 -11.80 2.08
N PHE A 40 -10.41 -12.15 1.63
CA PHE A 40 -11.60 -12.32 2.46
C PHE A 40 -12.07 -13.77 2.42
N PRO A 41 -12.45 -14.38 3.54
CA PRO A 41 -13.04 -15.72 3.52
C PRO A 41 -14.46 -15.66 2.95
N ASP A 42 -15.00 -16.83 2.61
CA ASP A 42 -16.39 -16.96 2.19
C ASP A 42 -17.36 -16.35 3.23
N ILE A 43 -18.49 -15.84 2.74
CA ILE A 43 -19.57 -15.29 3.56
C ILE A 43 -20.64 -16.39 3.70
N SER A 44 -20.94 -16.77 4.93
CA SER A 44 -21.97 -17.78 5.20
C SER A 44 -23.38 -17.27 4.87
N GLN A 45 -24.34 -18.19 4.69
CA GLN A 45 -25.74 -17.81 4.48
C GLN A 45 -26.30 -17.00 5.65
N ALA A 46 -25.92 -17.34 6.88
CA ALA A 46 -26.34 -16.62 8.07
C ALA A 46 -25.80 -15.17 8.08
N GLU A 47 -24.54 -14.99 7.71
CA GLU A 47 -23.93 -13.66 7.60
C GLU A 47 -24.55 -12.84 6.47
N ARG A 48 -24.90 -13.44 5.33
CA ARG A 48 -25.63 -12.71 4.28
C ARG A 48 -27.04 -12.33 4.72
N ALA A 49 -27.72 -13.19 5.47
CA ALA A 49 -29.05 -12.89 6.00
C ALA A 49 -29.02 -11.73 7.00
N ALA A 50 -28.01 -11.68 7.88
CA ALA A 50 -27.87 -10.64 8.90
C ALA A 50 -27.17 -9.36 8.39
N GLY A 51 -26.35 -9.48 7.34
CA GLY A 51 -25.37 -8.48 6.97
C GLY A 51 -24.07 -8.63 7.79
N THR A 52 -22.94 -8.26 7.21
CA THR A 52 -21.64 -8.27 7.89
C THR A 52 -20.69 -7.22 7.30
N THR A 53 -19.72 -6.78 8.09
CA THR A 53 -18.63 -5.93 7.61
C THR A 53 -17.30 -6.47 8.11
N ARG A 54 -16.39 -6.73 7.18
CA ARG A 54 -15.06 -7.27 7.46
C ARG A 54 -13.98 -6.29 7.00
N PHE A 55 -12.88 -6.27 7.74
CA PHE A 55 -11.74 -5.42 7.43
C PHE A 55 -10.51 -6.29 7.16
N ARG A 56 -9.75 -5.95 6.13
CA ARG A 56 -8.48 -6.61 5.81
C ARG A 56 -7.44 -5.56 5.51
N LYS A 57 -6.33 -5.60 6.24
CA LYS A 57 -5.16 -4.80 5.93
C LYS A 57 -4.25 -5.58 4.99
N ILE A 58 -3.84 -4.93 3.92
CA ILE A 58 -2.92 -5.44 2.92
C ILE A 58 -1.81 -4.42 2.67
N PHE A 59 -0.77 -4.85 1.98
CA PHE A 59 0.37 -4.00 1.65
C PHE A 59 0.69 -4.12 0.17
N SER A 60 0.72 -2.99 -0.54
CA SER A 60 1.23 -2.91 -1.91
C SER A 60 2.74 -2.73 -1.86
N LYS A 61 3.50 -3.80 -2.09
CA LYS A 61 4.95 -3.86 -1.96
C LYS A 61 5.63 -3.77 -3.33
N ILE A 62 6.66 -2.92 -3.41
CA ILE A 62 7.59 -2.83 -4.53
C ILE A 62 8.78 -3.74 -4.21
N ALA A 63 8.74 -4.96 -4.69
CA ALA A 63 9.75 -5.99 -4.45
C ALA A 63 10.89 -5.90 -5.48
N SER A 64 11.46 -4.70 -5.67
CA SER A 64 12.50 -4.47 -6.67
C SER A 64 13.81 -5.18 -6.31
N ALA A 65 14.30 -6.06 -7.18
CA ALA A 65 15.59 -6.71 -7.02
C ALA A 65 16.77 -5.71 -7.09
N GLU A 66 16.56 -4.63 -7.83
CA GLU A 66 17.54 -3.56 -8.09
C GLU A 66 17.38 -2.38 -7.10
N ASN A 67 16.52 -2.54 -6.09
CA ASN A 67 16.23 -1.53 -5.08
C ASN A 67 15.72 -0.19 -5.63
N LEU A 68 14.96 -0.24 -6.74
CA LEU A 68 14.42 0.94 -7.41
C LEU A 68 13.23 1.52 -6.67
N ALA A 69 13.11 2.84 -6.74
CA ALA A 69 11.95 3.56 -6.25
C ALA A 69 10.79 3.50 -7.25
N PHE A 70 9.57 3.29 -6.75
CA PHE A 70 8.35 3.41 -7.55
C PHE A 70 7.71 4.77 -7.30
N GLN A 71 7.71 5.64 -8.31
CA GLN A 71 7.35 7.04 -8.22
C GLN A 71 5.92 7.30 -8.68
N ASN A 72 5.34 8.41 -8.24
CA ASN A 72 4.00 8.85 -8.64
C ASN A 72 2.93 7.75 -8.52
N SER A 73 3.05 6.95 -7.46
CA SER A 73 2.24 5.77 -7.20
C SER A 73 0.78 6.15 -6.98
N LYS A 74 -0.11 5.46 -7.67
CA LYS A 74 -1.56 5.64 -7.69
C LYS A 74 -2.21 4.30 -7.36
N ILE A 75 -3.01 4.24 -6.30
CA ILE A 75 -3.71 3.02 -5.88
C ILE A 75 -5.21 3.26 -6.03
N PHE A 76 -5.93 2.32 -6.63
CA PHE A 76 -7.36 2.45 -6.93
C PHE A 76 -8.04 1.08 -6.98
N LEU A 77 -9.36 1.05 -6.76
CA LEU A 77 -10.18 -0.10 -7.09
C LEU A 77 -10.51 -0.07 -8.58
N GLU A 78 -10.17 -1.14 -9.29
CA GLU A 78 -10.40 -1.25 -10.73
C GLU A 78 -11.82 -1.69 -11.04
N ARG A 79 -12.43 -2.51 -10.17
CA ARG A 79 -13.77 -3.04 -10.39
C ARG A 79 -14.48 -3.29 -9.07
N SER A 80 -15.72 -2.83 -9.00
CA SER A 80 -16.68 -3.17 -7.96
C SER A 80 -17.00 -4.66 -7.98
N THR A 81 -17.50 -5.18 -6.88
CA THR A 81 -17.94 -6.57 -6.78
C THR A 81 -19.16 -6.81 -7.68
N PRO A 82 -19.29 -7.97 -8.34
CA PRO A 82 -20.47 -8.28 -9.15
C PRO A 82 -21.72 -8.66 -8.31
N GLY A 83 -21.58 -8.83 -6.99
CA GLY A 83 -22.68 -9.15 -6.08
C GLY A 83 -23.36 -7.92 -5.48
N ASP A 84 -24.17 -8.15 -4.44
CA ASP A 84 -24.82 -7.10 -3.64
C ASP A 84 -23.91 -6.57 -2.51
N ASP A 85 -22.74 -7.17 -2.35
CA ASP A 85 -21.69 -6.68 -1.47
C ASP A 85 -20.89 -5.58 -2.16
N ARG A 86 -20.11 -4.84 -1.38
CA ARG A 86 -19.21 -3.81 -1.89
C ARG A 86 -17.90 -3.78 -1.13
N ILE A 87 -16.86 -3.28 -1.79
CA ILE A 87 -15.55 -3.06 -1.18
C ILE A 87 -15.15 -1.60 -1.38
N VAL A 88 -14.76 -0.97 -0.28
CA VAL A 88 -14.08 0.32 -0.26
C VAL A 88 -12.71 0.14 0.38
N MET A 89 -11.83 1.10 0.15
CA MET A 89 -10.46 1.04 0.66
C MET A 89 -10.02 2.37 1.26
N PHE A 90 -9.04 2.37 2.15
CA PHE A 90 -8.47 3.60 2.68
C PHE A 90 -7.01 3.39 3.13
N PRO A 91 -6.17 4.45 3.14
CA PRO A 91 -4.79 4.34 3.60
C PRO A 91 -4.70 3.84 5.04
N GLY A 92 -3.76 2.92 5.31
CA GLY A 92 -3.38 2.53 6.67
C GLY A 92 -2.05 3.14 7.09
N THR A 93 -1.57 2.73 8.26
CA THR A 93 -0.17 2.97 8.67
C THR A 93 0.65 1.67 8.59
N GLN A 94 1.95 1.72 8.84
CA GLN A 94 2.77 0.50 8.80
C GLN A 94 2.42 -0.49 9.92
N THR A 95 1.71 -0.06 10.96
CA THR A 95 1.53 -0.83 12.20
C THR A 95 0.11 -0.86 12.75
N ASP A 96 -0.77 0.02 12.27
CA ASP A 96 -2.17 0.10 12.74
C ASP A 96 -2.92 -1.23 12.58
N THR A 97 -3.82 -1.43 13.52
CA THR A 97 -4.77 -2.52 13.62
C THR A 97 -6.19 -1.98 13.51
N LYS A 98 -7.18 -2.87 13.41
CA LYS A 98 -8.59 -2.47 13.38
C LYS A 98 -8.98 -1.68 14.64
N ALA A 99 -8.32 -1.91 15.77
CA ALA A 99 -8.54 -1.16 17.01
C ALA A 99 -8.21 0.33 16.89
N ASP A 100 -7.31 0.69 15.97
CA ASP A 100 -6.84 2.07 15.77
C ASP A 100 -7.73 2.86 14.79
N LEU A 101 -8.71 2.21 14.16
CA LEU A 101 -9.64 2.86 13.24
C LEU A 101 -10.66 3.71 14.00
N THR A 102 -10.95 4.87 13.43
CA THR A 102 -11.85 5.90 13.95
C THR A 102 -13.28 5.78 13.40
N GLY A 103 -13.46 5.08 12.27
CA GLY A 103 -14.72 5.01 11.54
C GLY A 103 -15.02 6.24 10.69
N SER A 104 -14.09 7.18 10.61
CA SER A 104 -14.16 8.40 9.78
C SER A 104 -13.09 8.43 8.69
N GLU A 105 -12.51 7.26 8.37
CA GLU A 105 -11.48 7.15 7.35
C GLU A 105 -11.99 7.60 5.98
N ARG A 106 -11.13 8.26 5.20
CA ARG A 106 -11.42 8.65 3.82
C ARG A 106 -11.53 7.39 2.95
N LEU A 107 -12.76 7.03 2.56
CA LEU A 107 -13.05 5.82 1.79
C LEU A 107 -12.90 6.02 0.28
N TYR A 108 -11.99 5.31 -0.36
CA TYR A 108 -11.83 5.29 -1.81
C TYR A 108 -12.57 4.09 -2.40
N GLY A 109 -13.10 4.26 -3.61
CA GLY A 109 -13.87 3.23 -4.30
C GLY A 109 -13.95 3.42 -5.80
N VAL A 110 -14.90 2.71 -6.40
CA VAL A 110 -15.15 2.73 -7.84
C VAL A 110 -16.65 2.74 -8.13
N GLY A 111 -17.05 3.54 -9.10
CA GLY A 111 -18.40 3.59 -9.65
C GLY A 111 -18.41 3.38 -11.16
N LYS A 112 -19.60 3.46 -11.74
CA LYS A 112 -19.84 3.34 -13.18
C LYS A 112 -20.34 4.66 -13.73
N LEU A 113 -19.89 5.01 -14.92
CA LEU A 113 -20.41 6.18 -15.60
C LEU A 113 -21.92 6.02 -15.84
N GLN A 114 -22.72 7.05 -15.56
CA GLN A 114 -24.18 6.98 -15.63
C GLN A 114 -24.71 6.92 -17.07
N SER A 115 -24.14 7.74 -17.95
CA SER A 115 -24.56 7.91 -19.34
C SER A 115 -23.36 8.12 -20.23
N ASP A 116 -23.50 7.86 -21.53
CA ASP A 116 -22.42 8.11 -22.49
C ASP A 116 -21.97 9.58 -22.44
N VAL A 117 -20.68 9.82 -22.58
CA VAL A 117 -20.06 11.15 -22.52
C VAL A 117 -19.17 11.37 -23.74
N SER A 118 -19.09 12.62 -24.16
CA SER A 118 -18.31 13.04 -25.33
C SER A 118 -16.97 13.65 -24.92
N VAL A 119 -16.08 13.82 -25.90
CA VAL A 119 -14.85 14.61 -25.72
C VAL A 119 -15.24 16.05 -25.36
N GLY A 120 -14.50 16.68 -24.45
CA GLY A 120 -14.69 18.06 -24.04
C GLY A 120 -15.62 18.26 -22.84
N GLU A 121 -16.24 17.20 -22.32
CA GLU A 121 -17.09 17.30 -21.12
C GLU A 121 -16.27 17.73 -19.89
N PRO A 122 -16.69 18.78 -19.15
CA PRO A 122 -15.99 19.26 -17.96
C PRO A 122 -16.44 18.56 -16.67
N SER A 123 -17.39 17.63 -16.78
CA SER A 123 -17.97 16.91 -15.65
C SER A 123 -18.55 15.58 -16.10
N VAL A 124 -18.67 14.65 -15.17
CA VAL A 124 -19.34 13.36 -15.39
C VAL A 124 -20.25 13.02 -14.22
N ILE A 125 -21.26 12.17 -14.46
CA ILE A 125 -22.09 11.60 -13.40
C ILE A 125 -21.72 10.13 -13.23
N VAL A 126 -21.45 9.72 -12.00
CA VAL A 126 -21.02 8.38 -11.63
C VAL A 126 -22.02 7.75 -10.68
N ILE A 127 -22.50 6.57 -11.03
CA ILE A 127 -23.30 5.72 -10.15
C ILE A 127 -22.36 4.90 -9.28
N THR A 128 -22.53 5.00 -7.97
CA THR A 128 -21.74 4.25 -6.97
C THR A 128 -22.57 3.13 -6.34
N GLU A 129 -21.92 2.23 -5.60
CA GLU A 129 -22.63 1.16 -4.86
C GLU A 129 -23.35 1.69 -3.62
N ALA A 130 -22.89 2.81 -3.05
CA ALA A 130 -23.55 3.52 -1.96
C ALA A 130 -23.02 4.97 -1.87
N GLY A 131 -23.90 5.96 -2.01
CA GLY A 131 -23.53 7.37 -1.88
C GLY A 131 -23.07 7.75 -0.47
N ALA A 132 -23.52 7.00 0.54
CA ALA A 132 -23.12 7.18 1.94
C ALA A 132 -21.63 6.90 2.21
N ASP A 133 -20.98 6.10 1.35
CA ASP A 133 -19.53 5.84 1.47
C ASP A 133 -18.70 7.06 1.03
N ALA A 134 -19.32 8.03 0.33
CA ALA A 134 -18.71 9.27 -0.12
C ALA A 134 -17.35 9.05 -0.81
N ILE A 135 -17.31 8.09 -1.75
CA ILE A 135 -16.05 7.59 -2.32
C ILE A 135 -15.29 8.62 -3.16
N PHE A 136 -15.94 9.70 -3.59
CA PHE A 136 -15.33 10.85 -4.24
C PHE A 136 -15.43 12.08 -3.35
N GLN A 137 -14.35 12.86 -3.30
CA GLN A 137 -14.26 14.13 -2.58
C GLN A 137 -13.62 15.22 -3.45
N ASP A 138 -13.82 16.47 -3.02
CA ASP A 138 -13.23 17.64 -3.66
C ASP A 138 -11.69 17.52 -3.71
N GLY A 139 -11.10 17.84 -4.86
CA GLY A 139 -9.65 17.77 -5.09
C GLY A 139 -9.10 16.37 -5.37
N ASP A 140 -9.93 15.32 -5.36
CA ASP A 140 -9.47 13.97 -5.69
C ASP A 140 -8.88 13.90 -7.10
N LEU A 141 -7.85 13.07 -7.26
CA LEU A 141 -7.52 12.49 -8.55
C LEU A 141 -8.50 11.34 -8.81
N ILE A 142 -9.11 11.32 -9.99
CA ILE A 142 -9.94 10.20 -10.44
C ILE A 142 -9.30 9.52 -11.65
N ARG A 143 -9.59 8.23 -11.79
CA ARG A 143 -9.28 7.44 -12.97
C ARG A 143 -10.58 7.11 -13.70
N ILE A 144 -10.68 7.48 -14.97
CA ILE A 144 -11.79 7.11 -15.84
C ILE A 144 -11.25 6.12 -16.87
N SER A 145 -11.81 4.91 -16.94
CA SER A 145 -11.30 3.90 -17.87
C SER A 145 -12.39 2.97 -18.39
N ASN A 146 -12.25 2.61 -19.66
CA ASN A 146 -13.01 1.53 -20.29
C ASN A 146 -12.14 0.33 -20.70
N GLN A 147 -10.89 0.27 -20.26
CA GLN A 147 -10.03 -0.91 -20.40
C GLN A 147 -10.64 -2.12 -19.67
N ASP A 148 -10.32 -3.35 -20.10
CA ASP A 148 -10.79 -4.57 -19.43
C ASP A 148 -9.98 -4.91 -18.15
N GLY A 149 -8.75 -4.39 -18.08
CA GLY A 149 -7.89 -4.41 -16.91
C GLY A 149 -6.83 -3.30 -16.97
N VAL A 150 -6.09 -3.14 -15.88
CA VAL A 150 -5.18 -1.98 -15.69
C VAL A 150 -4.02 -1.94 -16.69
N ASN A 151 -3.55 -3.09 -17.15
CA ASN A 151 -2.46 -3.19 -18.13
C ASN A 151 -2.98 -3.54 -19.53
N ASP A 152 -4.29 -3.38 -19.79
CA ASP A 152 -4.84 -3.66 -21.11
C ASP A 152 -4.52 -2.50 -22.07
N ASN A 153 -3.84 -2.83 -23.17
CA ASN A 153 -3.51 -1.89 -24.23
C ASN A 153 -4.73 -1.53 -25.10
N THR A 154 -5.87 -2.17 -24.86
CA THR A 154 -7.14 -1.91 -25.54
C THR A 154 -8.07 -1.11 -24.63
N GLY A 155 -8.70 -0.08 -25.19
CA GLY A 155 -9.53 0.85 -24.44
C GLY A 155 -8.79 2.17 -24.19
N LYS A 156 -9.35 2.97 -23.29
CA LYS A 156 -8.94 4.35 -23.01
C LYS A 156 -8.91 4.55 -21.50
N GLU A 157 -7.96 5.34 -21.05
CA GLU A 157 -7.77 5.71 -19.64
C GLU A 157 -7.42 7.19 -19.56
N GLU A 158 -8.00 7.87 -18.57
CA GLU A 158 -7.66 9.24 -18.22
C GLU A 158 -7.56 9.40 -16.70
N TRP A 159 -6.60 10.24 -16.29
CA TRP A 159 -6.38 10.63 -14.90
C TRP A 159 -6.73 12.11 -14.77
N ILE A 160 -7.85 12.43 -14.12
CA ILE A 160 -8.39 13.79 -14.09
C ILE A 160 -8.51 14.26 -12.65
N ARG A 161 -8.05 15.48 -12.38
CA ARG A 161 -8.20 16.14 -11.08
C ARG A 161 -9.59 16.79 -10.98
N LEU A 162 -10.30 16.51 -9.90
CA LEU A 162 -11.54 17.21 -9.54
C LEU A 162 -11.25 18.63 -9.04
N ALA A 163 -12.23 19.54 -9.15
CA ALA A 163 -12.10 20.88 -8.59
C ALA A 163 -11.81 20.83 -7.08
N ALA A 164 -11.12 21.84 -6.53
CA ALA A 164 -10.76 21.86 -5.11
C ALA A 164 -11.94 22.18 -4.17
N SER A 165 -13.08 22.61 -4.71
CA SER A 165 -14.28 22.97 -3.96
C SER A 165 -15.53 22.77 -4.80
N ASN A 166 -16.60 22.24 -4.21
CA ASN A 166 -17.87 21.94 -4.88
C ASN A 166 -17.69 21.03 -6.11
N ALA A 167 -16.70 20.15 -6.06
CA ALA A 167 -16.39 19.23 -7.14
C ALA A 167 -17.38 18.06 -7.14
N VAL A 168 -17.82 17.65 -5.96
CA VAL A 168 -18.70 16.49 -5.79
C VAL A 168 -20.06 16.93 -5.25
N SER A 169 -21.12 16.60 -5.99
CA SER A 169 -22.51 16.75 -5.53
C SER A 169 -23.22 15.41 -5.59
N TRP A 170 -23.82 14.99 -4.48
CA TRP A 170 -24.49 13.70 -4.35
C TRP A 170 -26.02 13.82 -4.49
N ASN A 171 -26.62 12.90 -5.23
CA ASN A 171 -28.06 12.66 -5.28
C ASN A 171 -28.33 11.16 -5.14
N GLY A 172 -28.57 10.70 -3.91
CA GLY A 172 -28.55 9.27 -3.60
C GLY A 172 -27.18 8.68 -3.93
N ASP A 173 -27.15 7.63 -4.73
CA ASP A 173 -25.92 6.94 -5.12
C ASP A 173 -25.21 7.55 -6.36
N GLN A 174 -25.76 8.64 -6.90
CA GLN A 174 -25.17 9.37 -8.03
C GLN A 174 -24.28 10.51 -7.53
N ALA A 175 -23.01 10.49 -7.95
CA ALA A 175 -22.08 11.59 -7.76
C ALA A 175 -21.92 12.36 -9.08
N THR A 176 -22.26 13.66 -9.07
CA THR A 176 -21.81 14.58 -10.12
C THR A 176 -20.40 15.02 -9.78
N LEU A 177 -19.45 14.75 -10.68
CA LEU A 177 -18.03 15.06 -10.53
C LEU A 177 -17.64 16.18 -11.50
N THR A 178 -17.33 17.35 -10.95
CA THR A 178 -16.88 18.52 -11.70
C THR A 178 -15.35 18.56 -11.71
N PHE A 179 -14.77 18.64 -12.90
CA PHE A 179 -13.32 18.65 -13.06
C PHE A 179 -12.73 20.00 -12.66
N LEU A 180 -11.44 19.99 -12.32
CA LEU A 180 -10.69 21.22 -12.11
C LEU A 180 -10.77 22.10 -13.36
N ALA A 181 -10.95 23.41 -13.18
CA ALA A 181 -11.08 24.35 -14.29
C ALA A 181 -9.96 24.18 -15.33
N GLY A 182 -10.35 24.00 -16.60
CA GLY A 182 -9.43 23.73 -17.71
C GLY A 182 -9.25 22.25 -18.04
N ASN A 183 -9.61 21.33 -17.13
CA ASN A 183 -9.68 19.91 -17.43
C ASN A 183 -11.01 19.57 -18.09
N VAL A 184 -10.95 18.76 -19.15
CA VAL A 184 -12.10 18.18 -19.86
C VAL A 184 -11.73 16.77 -20.28
N LEU A 185 -12.73 15.93 -20.58
CA LEU A 185 -12.47 14.61 -21.16
C LEU A 185 -11.73 14.73 -22.49
N ALA A 186 -10.59 14.06 -22.62
CA ALA A 186 -9.89 13.91 -23.90
C ALA A 186 -10.56 12.85 -24.78
N ASN A 187 -11.31 11.92 -24.18
CA ASN A 187 -11.96 10.82 -24.87
C ASN A 187 -13.47 10.75 -24.63
N ALA A 188 -14.19 10.25 -25.64
CA ALA A 188 -15.56 9.79 -25.46
C ALA A 188 -15.58 8.39 -24.80
N TYR A 189 -16.57 8.19 -23.92
CA TYR A 189 -16.77 6.97 -23.14
C TYR A 189 -18.23 6.52 -23.17
N ALA A 190 -18.44 5.21 -23.32
CA ALA A 190 -19.76 4.59 -23.20
C ALA A 190 -20.01 4.16 -21.74
N ALA A 191 -21.19 4.44 -21.21
CA ALA A 191 -21.55 4.12 -19.82
C ALA A 191 -21.46 2.62 -19.50
N THR A 192 -21.86 1.79 -20.45
CA THR A 192 -21.91 0.32 -20.30
C THR A 192 -20.57 -0.31 -19.97
N SER A 193 -19.48 0.34 -20.38
CA SER A 193 -18.13 -0.17 -20.24
C SER A 193 -17.19 0.83 -19.57
N THR A 194 -17.65 1.85 -18.87
CA THR A 194 -16.74 2.84 -18.24
C THR A 194 -16.85 2.81 -16.72
N ARG A 195 -15.68 2.72 -16.08
CA ARG A 195 -15.50 2.79 -14.64
C ARG A 195 -14.86 4.12 -14.28
N VAL A 196 -15.23 4.65 -13.11
CA VAL A 196 -14.63 5.84 -12.53
C VAL A 196 -14.20 5.51 -11.11
N ALA A 197 -12.92 5.62 -10.80
CA ALA A 197 -12.37 5.30 -9.48
C ALA A 197 -11.72 6.53 -8.85
N SER A 198 -11.91 6.70 -7.54
CA SER A 198 -11.14 7.65 -6.74
C SER A 198 -9.74 7.07 -6.50
N VAL A 199 -8.70 7.90 -6.57
CA VAL A 199 -7.31 7.46 -6.54
C VAL A 199 -6.60 7.89 -5.26
N ILE A 200 -5.93 6.95 -4.61
CA ILE A 200 -4.97 7.22 -3.55
C ILE A 200 -3.62 7.58 -4.18
N GLU A 201 -3.14 8.79 -3.95
CA GLU A 201 -1.83 9.25 -4.38
C GLU A 201 -0.77 8.88 -3.33
N ALA A 202 -0.18 7.70 -3.49
CA ALA A 202 0.79 7.11 -2.57
C ALA A 202 2.21 7.69 -2.70
N GLY A 203 2.45 8.55 -3.70
CA GLY A 203 3.75 9.20 -3.92
C GLY A 203 4.85 8.19 -4.27
N THR A 204 6.05 8.39 -3.72
CA THR A 204 7.17 7.47 -3.94
C THR A 204 7.15 6.34 -2.92
N ILE A 205 7.09 5.10 -3.39
CA ILE A 205 7.22 3.89 -2.56
C ILE A 205 8.63 3.34 -2.74
N GLN A 206 9.41 3.42 -1.66
CA GLN A 206 10.77 2.89 -1.57
C GLN A 206 11.07 2.60 -0.09
N PRO A 207 12.04 1.73 0.22
CA PRO A 207 12.40 1.50 1.61
C PRO A 207 13.16 2.72 2.15
N THR A 208 12.98 3.04 3.42
CA THR A 208 13.62 4.21 4.05
C THR A 208 14.28 3.87 5.38
N VAL A 209 15.33 4.63 5.71
CA VAL A 209 16.01 4.62 7.00
C VAL A 209 15.83 5.98 7.65
N THR A 210 15.50 6.01 8.93
CA THR A 210 15.27 7.24 9.70
C THR A 210 15.76 7.07 11.13
N GLY A 211 15.88 8.19 11.85
CA GLY A 211 16.14 8.15 13.30
C GLY A 211 17.51 7.61 13.68
N TRP A 212 18.54 7.89 12.87
CA TRP A 212 19.92 7.54 13.19
C TRP A 212 20.34 8.21 14.51
N SER A 213 20.84 7.40 15.44
CA SER A 213 21.32 7.84 16.75
C SER A 213 22.54 7.02 17.13
N GLU A 214 23.68 7.68 17.29
CA GLU A 214 24.94 7.08 17.71
C GLU A 214 25.26 7.51 19.15
N ILE A 215 25.44 6.54 20.05
CA ILE A 215 25.80 6.76 21.45
C ILE A 215 27.16 6.11 21.69
N SER A 216 28.22 6.91 21.54
CA SER A 216 29.60 6.51 21.75
C SER A 216 30.43 7.68 22.30
N ALA A 217 31.52 7.38 23.02
CA ALA A 217 32.48 8.37 23.48
C ALA A 217 33.51 8.77 22.39
N SER A 218 33.85 7.84 21.49
CA SER A 218 34.91 8.05 20.48
C SER A 218 34.76 7.20 19.23
N GLY A 219 33.81 6.27 19.19
CA GLY A 219 33.42 5.51 18.01
C GLY A 219 32.57 6.37 17.09
N THR A 220 32.76 6.20 15.79
CA THR A 220 32.01 6.93 14.77
C THR A 220 31.64 5.99 13.62
N TYR A 221 30.48 6.21 13.02
CA TYR A 221 30.13 5.62 11.74
C TYR A 221 29.78 6.72 10.73
N ASN A 222 30.42 6.72 9.55
CA ASN A 222 30.19 7.70 8.49
C ASN A 222 28.97 7.34 7.64
N GLU A 223 27.79 7.60 8.18
CA GLU A 223 26.47 7.39 7.56
C GLU A 223 26.22 8.31 6.36
N GLY A 224 26.94 9.43 6.23
CA GLY A 224 26.84 10.32 5.07
C GLY A 224 27.43 9.72 3.79
N THR A 225 28.58 9.05 3.90
CA THR A 225 29.24 8.39 2.75
C THR A 225 28.80 6.93 2.61
N TYR A 226 28.52 6.28 3.73
CA TYR A 226 28.17 4.87 3.82
C TYR A 226 26.84 4.71 4.56
N PRO A 227 25.72 5.23 4.01
CA PRO A 227 24.43 5.11 4.68
C PRO A 227 24.03 3.64 4.86
N VAL A 228 23.18 3.38 5.85
CA VAL A 228 22.48 2.09 5.93
C VAL A 228 21.67 1.92 4.65
N VAL A 229 21.93 0.83 3.92
CA VAL A 229 21.25 0.54 2.65
C VAL A 229 20.12 -0.45 2.92
N PRO A 230 18.86 -0.03 2.95
CA PRO A 230 17.75 -0.96 3.07
C PRO A 230 17.55 -1.73 1.75
N ASN A 231 16.93 -2.91 1.82
CA ASN A 231 16.60 -3.75 0.68
C ASN A 231 15.08 -3.74 0.42
N SER A 232 14.67 -3.44 -0.81
CA SER A 232 13.25 -3.31 -1.18
C SER A 232 12.42 -4.57 -0.89
N ILE A 233 13.05 -5.75 -0.94
CA ILE A 233 12.42 -7.03 -0.67
C ILE A 233 12.52 -7.39 0.82
N GLY A 234 13.71 -7.35 1.41
CA GLY A 234 13.98 -7.84 2.76
C GLY A 234 13.65 -6.86 3.89
N THR A 235 13.58 -5.55 3.63
CA THR A 235 13.30 -4.55 4.68
C THR A 235 11.88 -4.69 5.23
N ILE A 236 11.76 -4.50 6.56
CA ILE A 236 10.50 -4.47 7.30
C ILE A 236 10.41 -3.19 8.15
N LYS A 237 9.23 -2.92 8.74
CA LYS A 237 9.06 -1.84 9.72
C LYS A 237 9.66 -2.28 11.04
N GLU A 238 10.83 -1.74 11.39
CA GLU A 238 11.57 -2.16 12.59
C GLU A 238 12.46 -1.03 13.12
N THR A 239 12.76 -1.08 14.41
CA THR A 239 13.84 -0.31 15.04
C THR A 239 14.96 -1.28 15.39
N TRP A 240 16.15 -0.95 14.89
CA TRP A 240 17.36 -1.73 15.03
C TRP A 240 18.26 -1.09 16.08
N THR A 241 18.78 -1.92 16.98
CA THR A 241 19.80 -1.55 17.95
C THR A 241 21.03 -2.41 17.69
N LEU A 242 22.12 -1.76 17.30
CA LEU A 242 23.45 -2.33 17.28
C LEU A 242 24.13 -2.02 18.61
N THR A 243 24.70 -3.04 19.25
CA THR A 243 25.42 -2.89 20.52
C THR A 243 26.80 -3.49 20.42
N PHE A 244 27.83 -2.68 20.66
CA PHE A 244 29.20 -3.16 20.74
C PHE A 244 29.38 -4.06 21.96
N THR A 245 29.97 -5.23 21.75
CA THR A 245 30.30 -6.21 22.79
C THR A 245 31.73 -6.04 23.29
N ASN A 246 32.61 -5.49 22.46
CA ASN A 246 33.96 -5.06 22.76
C ASN A 246 34.38 -3.97 21.75
N ALA A 247 35.67 -3.66 21.61
CA ALA A 247 36.15 -2.60 20.74
C ALA A 247 35.94 -2.85 19.22
N THR A 248 35.70 -4.08 18.80
CA THR A 248 35.58 -4.44 17.37
C THR A 248 34.29 -5.18 17.02
N ASN A 249 33.70 -5.92 17.95
CA ASN A 249 32.57 -6.81 17.69
C ASN A 249 31.26 -6.21 18.21
N TYR A 250 30.17 -6.39 17.48
CA TYR A 250 28.84 -5.93 17.85
C TYR A 250 27.76 -6.98 17.56
N THR A 251 26.64 -6.88 18.27
CA THR A 251 25.40 -7.59 17.99
C THR A 251 24.37 -6.63 17.40
N VAL A 252 23.42 -7.15 16.62
CA VAL A 252 22.27 -6.36 16.15
C VAL A 252 20.96 -7.04 16.51
N GLN A 253 20.03 -6.26 17.04
CA GLN A 253 18.70 -6.69 17.43
C GLN A 253 17.63 -5.77 16.84
N GLY A 254 16.54 -6.34 16.31
CA GLY A 254 15.31 -5.62 16.02
C GLY A 254 14.36 -5.64 17.23
N SER A 255 13.60 -4.57 17.42
CA SER A 255 12.66 -4.42 18.55
C SER A 255 11.56 -5.49 18.58
N VAL A 256 11.20 -6.06 17.43
CA VAL A 256 10.21 -7.15 17.31
C VAL A 256 10.85 -8.46 16.88
N VAL A 257 11.76 -8.45 15.92
CA VAL A 257 12.37 -9.69 15.39
C VAL A 257 13.46 -10.29 16.27
N GLY A 258 13.94 -9.57 17.29
CA GLY A 258 15.00 -10.04 18.17
C GLY A 258 16.38 -9.98 17.51
N SER A 259 17.32 -10.80 17.99
CA SER A 259 18.70 -10.82 17.46
C SER A 259 18.71 -11.27 15.99
N VAL A 260 19.42 -10.52 15.14
CA VAL A 260 19.57 -10.82 13.72
C VAL A 260 21.02 -11.11 13.31
N GLY A 261 21.92 -11.15 14.28
CA GLY A 261 23.30 -11.58 14.08
C GLY A 261 24.34 -10.73 14.78
N THR A 262 25.60 -11.02 14.46
CA THR A 262 26.79 -10.33 14.95
C THR A 262 27.63 -9.85 13.78
N GLY A 263 28.29 -8.71 13.93
CA GLY A 263 29.28 -8.21 12.99
C GLY A 263 30.54 -7.75 13.71
N SER A 264 31.53 -7.31 12.92
CA SER A 264 32.78 -6.78 13.46
C SER A 264 33.34 -5.70 12.54
N ILE A 265 34.09 -4.76 13.11
CA ILE A 265 34.88 -3.78 12.38
C ILE A 265 36.01 -4.51 11.65
N GLY A 266 36.12 -4.31 10.34
CA GLY A 266 37.06 -5.04 9.48
C GLY A 266 36.60 -6.46 9.12
N GLY A 267 35.36 -6.83 9.47
CA GLY A 267 34.78 -8.15 9.20
C GLY A 267 34.05 -8.26 7.87
N GLY A 268 34.02 -7.19 7.07
CA GLY A 268 33.18 -7.06 5.89
C GLY A 268 31.79 -6.51 6.19
N ASP A 269 31.02 -6.26 5.13
CA ASP A 269 29.68 -5.68 5.22
C ASP A 269 28.74 -6.55 6.08
N PHE A 270 27.98 -5.91 6.97
CA PHE A 270 26.97 -6.60 7.76
C PHE A 270 25.60 -6.49 7.09
N ALA A 271 25.08 -7.62 6.60
CA ALA A 271 23.80 -7.71 5.90
C ALA A 271 22.99 -8.89 6.44
N PRO A 272 22.27 -8.73 7.56
CA PRO A 272 21.54 -9.82 8.19
C PRO A 272 20.37 -10.28 7.32
N ASP A 273 20.36 -11.56 6.94
CA ASP A 273 19.32 -12.16 6.10
C ASP A 273 17.94 -12.08 6.78
N ASN A 274 16.93 -11.73 6.01
CA ASN A 274 15.55 -11.87 6.45
C ASN A 274 15.03 -13.24 6.00
N ILE A 275 14.93 -14.18 6.94
CA ILE A 275 14.52 -15.56 6.63
C ILE A 275 13.16 -15.66 5.91
N ASN A 276 12.26 -14.70 6.13
CA ASN A 276 10.97 -14.63 5.48
C ASN A 276 11.04 -14.18 4.01
N PHE A 277 12.17 -13.60 3.60
CA PHE A 277 12.51 -13.16 2.26
C PHE A 277 13.93 -13.65 1.92
N THR A 278 14.14 -14.97 2.01
CA THR A 278 15.46 -15.61 1.92
C THR A 278 16.32 -15.06 0.78
N GLY A 279 17.56 -14.68 1.09
CA GLY A 279 18.49 -14.08 0.14
C GLY A 279 18.38 -12.56 0.05
N HIS A 280 17.47 -11.94 0.79
CA HIS A 280 17.30 -10.50 0.86
C HIS A 280 17.46 -10.02 2.31
N PRO A 281 18.50 -9.25 2.62
CA PRO A 281 18.77 -8.81 3.98
C PRO A 281 17.76 -7.75 4.44
N TYR A 282 17.65 -7.54 5.75
CA TYR A 282 16.86 -6.44 6.29
C TYR A 282 17.39 -5.06 5.86
N PHE A 283 18.71 -4.93 5.86
CA PHE A 283 19.51 -3.78 5.45
C PHE A 283 20.97 -4.23 5.30
N THR A 284 21.82 -3.38 4.73
CA THR A 284 23.27 -3.56 4.65
C THR A 284 23.97 -2.39 5.31
N LEU A 285 24.88 -2.68 6.24
CA LEU A 285 25.80 -1.74 6.86
C LEU A 285 27.19 -1.97 6.28
N LYS A 286 27.78 -0.95 5.65
CA LYS A 286 29.09 -1.07 5.02
C LYS A 286 30.21 -1.05 6.05
N ASP A 287 31.18 -1.94 5.92
CA ASP A 287 32.35 -2.02 6.81
C ASP A 287 33.21 -0.77 6.74
N ALA A 288 33.32 -0.17 5.54
CA ALA A 288 34.07 1.06 5.31
C ALA A 288 33.52 2.29 6.07
N GLY A 289 32.32 2.20 6.66
CA GLY A 289 31.74 3.27 7.45
C GLY A 289 32.35 3.40 8.84
N TRP A 290 33.02 2.37 9.37
CA TRP A 290 33.57 2.39 10.72
C TRP A 290 34.75 3.35 10.87
N GLY A 291 34.75 4.11 11.96
CA GLY A 291 35.86 4.95 12.38
C GLY A 291 35.92 5.07 13.91
N GLY A 292 36.93 5.81 14.37
CA GLY A 292 37.11 6.06 15.80
C GLY A 292 37.50 4.81 16.60
N THR A 293 37.16 4.81 17.88
CA THR A 293 37.40 3.66 18.79
C THR A 293 36.16 3.39 19.61
N TRP A 294 35.64 2.17 19.48
CA TRP A 294 34.42 1.75 20.14
C TRP A 294 34.70 1.02 21.45
N ALA A 295 33.68 0.95 22.31
CA ALA A 295 33.73 0.22 23.58
C ALA A 295 32.49 -0.65 23.78
N SER A 296 32.62 -1.66 24.65
CA SER A 296 31.50 -2.51 25.06
C SER A 296 30.37 -1.66 25.65
N GLY A 297 29.14 -1.88 25.18
CA GLY A 297 27.93 -1.18 25.61
C GLY A 297 27.56 0.05 24.77
N GLU A 298 28.42 0.51 23.86
CA GLU A 298 28.10 1.60 22.94
C GLU A 298 27.12 1.15 21.85
N THR A 299 26.28 2.06 21.37
CA THR A 299 25.14 1.69 20.52
C THR A 299 24.94 2.60 19.31
N ILE A 300 24.37 2.01 18.26
CA ILE A 300 23.74 2.73 17.15
C ILE A 300 22.29 2.27 17.06
N VAL A 301 21.36 3.22 16.95
CA VAL A 301 19.93 2.97 16.79
C VAL A 301 19.42 3.64 15.52
N PHE A 302 18.61 2.94 14.74
CA PHE A 302 17.91 3.50 13.58
C PHE A 302 16.63 2.70 13.29
N SER A 303 15.71 3.29 12.51
CA SER A 303 14.48 2.62 12.10
C SER A 303 14.41 2.46 10.59
N THR A 304 13.89 1.31 10.14
CA THR A 304 13.59 1.04 8.74
C THR A 304 12.08 1.07 8.48
N THR A 305 11.69 1.45 7.27
CA THR A 305 10.33 1.31 6.74
C THR A 305 10.40 0.58 5.39
N PRO A 306 9.54 -0.42 5.12
CA PRO A 306 9.63 -1.22 3.90
C PRO A 306 9.17 -0.42 2.67
N ALA A 307 9.55 -0.90 1.49
CA ALA A 307 9.03 -0.45 0.21
C ALA A 307 7.58 -0.93 -0.01
N ALA A 308 6.67 -0.60 0.92
CA ALA A 308 5.30 -1.08 0.89
C ALA A 308 4.30 -0.05 1.40
N TYR A 309 3.23 0.16 0.64
CA TYR A 309 2.14 1.06 1.02
C TYR A 309 1.01 0.27 1.72
N PRO A 310 0.71 0.56 3.01
CA PRO A 310 -0.36 -0.08 3.76
C PRO A 310 -1.74 0.42 3.31
N LEU A 311 -2.66 -0.50 3.08
CA LEU A 311 -4.04 -0.22 2.67
C LEU A 311 -5.00 -1.08 3.48
N TRP A 312 -6.11 -0.49 3.90
CA TRP A 312 -7.26 -1.21 4.43
C TRP A 312 -8.30 -1.42 3.35
N LEU A 313 -8.86 -2.63 3.32
CA LEU A 313 -10.06 -2.98 2.57
C LEU A 313 -11.19 -3.19 3.56
N GLN A 314 -12.32 -2.53 3.33
CA GLN A 314 -13.56 -2.72 4.06
C GLN A 314 -14.57 -3.40 3.12
N HIS A 315 -14.92 -4.63 3.46
CA HIS A 315 -15.90 -5.45 2.73
C HIS A 315 -17.23 -5.38 3.46
N ILE A 316 -18.24 -4.84 2.78
CA ILE A 316 -19.56 -4.57 3.33
C ILE A 316 -20.55 -5.47 2.61
N VAL A 317 -21.21 -6.35 3.37
CA VAL A 317 -22.27 -7.22 2.89
C VAL A 317 -23.58 -6.78 3.54
N PRO A 318 -24.52 -6.17 2.81
CA PRO A 318 -25.82 -5.80 3.34
C PRO A 318 -26.64 -7.01 3.79
N ALA A 319 -27.59 -6.79 4.70
CA ALA A 319 -28.55 -7.82 5.10
C ALA A 319 -29.42 -8.23 3.90
N GLY A 320 -29.59 -9.53 3.72
CA GLY A 320 -30.33 -10.10 2.59
C GLY A 320 -29.53 -10.21 1.29
N ALA A 321 -28.21 -9.96 1.30
CA ALA A 321 -27.38 -10.08 0.11
C ALA A 321 -27.46 -11.47 -0.55
N ASN A 322 -27.57 -11.49 -1.88
CA ASN A 322 -27.65 -12.72 -2.64
C ASN A 322 -26.33 -13.51 -2.60
N SER A 323 -26.45 -14.83 -2.82
CA SER A 323 -25.26 -15.66 -3.03
C SER A 323 -24.85 -15.55 -4.48
N ILE A 324 -23.57 -15.28 -4.74
CA ILE A 324 -23.03 -15.29 -6.09
C ILE A 324 -21.76 -16.13 -6.17
N SER A 325 -21.68 -16.96 -7.20
CA SER A 325 -20.44 -17.65 -7.57
C SER A 325 -19.56 -16.71 -8.39
N GLY A 326 -18.25 -16.70 -8.14
CA GLY A 326 -17.33 -15.85 -8.89
C GLY A 326 -17.32 -14.39 -8.43
N ASN A 327 -17.70 -14.13 -7.17
CA ASN A 327 -17.51 -12.82 -6.58
C ASN A 327 -16.01 -12.48 -6.56
N ALA A 328 -15.66 -11.29 -7.07
CA ALA A 328 -14.29 -10.86 -7.16
C ALA A 328 -14.21 -9.35 -7.07
N MET A 329 -13.11 -8.88 -6.47
CA MET A 329 -12.69 -7.48 -6.53
C MET A 329 -11.38 -7.37 -7.31
N ARG A 330 -11.17 -6.24 -7.95
CA ARG A 330 -9.89 -5.90 -8.57
C ARG A 330 -9.41 -4.59 -8.00
N TYR A 331 -8.18 -4.59 -7.53
CA TYR A 331 -7.44 -3.41 -7.11
C TYR A 331 -6.15 -3.38 -7.89
N ALA A 332 -5.59 -2.20 -8.03
CA ALA A 332 -4.39 -2.01 -8.78
C ALA A 332 -3.53 -0.89 -8.21
N ILE A 333 -2.26 -0.95 -8.59
CA ILE A 333 -1.29 0.10 -8.39
C ILE A 333 -0.73 0.47 -9.77
N ALA A 334 -0.63 1.76 -10.05
CA ALA A 334 -0.01 2.33 -11.24
C ALA A 334 1.02 3.38 -10.81
N GLY A 335 2.05 3.59 -11.62
CA GLY A 335 3.12 4.52 -11.28
C GLY A 335 4.27 4.41 -12.27
N GLU A 336 5.38 5.05 -11.93
CA GLU A 336 6.55 5.18 -12.79
C GLU A 336 7.76 4.56 -12.12
N SER A 337 8.61 3.91 -12.91
CA SER A 337 9.93 3.50 -12.43
C SER A 337 10.88 4.69 -12.47
N ALA A 338 11.74 4.83 -11.46
CA ALA A 338 12.88 5.74 -11.50
C ALA A 338 13.97 5.29 -12.48
#